data_AF-A0A8H5CQI3-F1
#
_entry.id   AF-A0A8H5CQI3-F1
#
_cell.length_a   1.000
_cell.length_b   1.000
_cell.length_c   1.000
_cell.angle_alpha   90.00
_cell.angle_beta   90.00
_cell.angle_gamma   90.00
#
_symmetry.space_group_name_H-M   'P 1'
#
loop_
_entity.id
_entity.type
_entity.pdbx_description
1 polymer ?
#
loop_
_entity_poly.entity_id
_entity_poly.type
_entity_poly.pdbx_seq_one_letter_code
_entity_poly.pdbx_strand_id
1 'polypeptide(L)'
;MVENGMIDQLPTHDDPEEAIEVLDNLKLRFHLKDRWRDTYPDTKTYTFPQNKPGSQSRIDCIYITDKLLLLTREWKIEVTGVPGADHKLTSV
;
A
#
# COMPACT_ATOMS: atom_id res chain seq x y z
N MET A 1 9.23 4.30 -10.69
CA MET A 1 8.83 5.28 -9.66
C MET A 1 9.00 4.57 -8.35
N VAL A 2 9.88 5.07 -7.48
CA VAL A 2 10.01 4.58 -6.11
C VAL A 2 8.72 4.93 -5.40
N GLU A 3 8.06 3.94 -4.79
CA GLU A 3 6.91 4.17 -3.92
C GLU A 3 7.39 5.06 -2.77
N ASN A 4 6.83 6.25 -2.65
CA ASN A 4 7.23 7.21 -1.62
C ASN A 4 6.72 6.72 -0.26
N GLY A 5 7.42 5.77 0.38
CA GLY A 5 7.02 5.16 1.66
C GLY A 5 6.67 6.15 2.77
N MET A 6 7.20 7.38 2.69
CA MET A 6 6.89 8.48 3.60
C MET A 6 5.40 8.84 3.69
N ILE A 7 4.61 8.69 2.61
CA ILE A 7 3.17 8.99 2.64
C ILE A 7 2.34 7.83 3.24
N ASP A 8 2.91 6.63 3.20
CA ASP A 8 2.27 5.38 3.62
C ASP A 8 2.40 5.12 5.11
N GLN A 9 3.18 5.93 5.82
CA GLN A 9 3.45 5.74 7.25
C GLN A 9 3.29 7.06 8.01
N LEU A 10 2.58 6.98 9.15
CA LEU A 10 2.42 8.09 10.08
C LEU A 10 2.63 7.56 11.51
N PRO A 11 3.57 8.09 12.31
CA PRO A 11 4.62 9.02 11.89
C PRO A 11 5.49 8.41 10.79
N THR A 12 6.01 9.27 9.93
CA THR A 12 6.92 8.85 8.87
C THR A 12 8.18 8.25 9.48
N HIS A 13 8.55 7.05 9.05
CA HIS A 13 9.86 6.45 9.31
C HIS A 13 10.34 5.71 8.06
N ASP A 14 11.62 5.36 8.04
CA ASP A 14 12.21 4.57 6.97
C ASP A 14 12.11 3.08 7.30
N ASP A 15 11.71 2.28 6.30
CA ASP A 15 11.78 0.83 6.39
C ASP A 15 13.24 0.35 6.23
N PRO A 16 13.58 -0.89 6.66
CA PRO A 16 14.91 -1.45 6.46
C PRO A 16 15.31 -1.46 4.97
N GLU A 17 16.46 -0.88 4.64
CA GLU A 17 16.94 -0.70 3.25
C GLU A 17 16.99 -2.03 2.47
N GLU A 18 17.44 -3.11 3.10
CA GLU A 18 17.48 -4.45 2.50
C GLU A 18 16.08 -4.95 2.11
N ALA A 19 15.07 -4.70 2.95
CA ALA A 19 13.70 -5.13 2.67
C ALA A 19 13.09 -4.33 1.50
N ILE A 20 13.36 -3.01 1.47
CA ILE A 20 12.96 -2.13 0.35
C ILE A 20 13.60 -2.63 -0.94
N GLU A 21 14.91 -2.89 -0.93
CA GLU A 21 15.66 -3.32 -2.12
C GLU A 21 15.15 -4.66 -2.66
N VAL A 22 14.92 -5.64 -1.80
CA VAL A 22 14.40 -6.96 -2.21
C VAL A 22 13.01 -6.83 -2.83
N LEU A 23 12.12 -6.01 -2.24
CA LEU A 23 10.79 -5.77 -2.78
C LEU A 23 10.83 -5.00 -4.11
N ASP A 24 11.69 -3.98 -4.22
CA ASP A 24 11.90 -3.24 -5.46
C ASP A 24 12.43 -4.13 -6.57
N ASN A 25 13.40 -5.01 -6.28
CA ASN A 25 13.91 -5.99 -7.22
C ASN A 25 12.82 -6.98 -7.67
N LEU A 26 11.96 -7.44 -6.76
CA LEU A 26 10.80 -8.27 -7.09
C LEU A 26 9.84 -7.54 -8.04
N LYS A 27 9.49 -6.29 -7.73
CA LYS A 27 8.59 -5.47 -8.55
C LYS A 27 9.17 -5.22 -9.93
N LEU A 28 10.45 -4.89 -10.02
CA LEU A 28 11.16 -4.68 -11.29
C LEU A 28 11.19 -5.95 -12.13
N ARG A 29 11.54 -7.10 -11.52
CA ARG A 29 11.64 -8.40 -12.21
C ARG A 29 10.32 -8.84 -12.84
N PHE A 30 9.20 -8.57 -12.16
CA PHE A 30 7.87 -9.00 -12.61
C PHE A 30 7.04 -7.87 -13.22
N HIS A 31 7.62 -6.68 -13.41
CA HIS A 31 6.93 -5.49 -13.90
C HIS A 31 5.65 -5.17 -13.11
N LEU A 32 5.76 -5.26 -11.78
CA LEU A 32 4.67 -4.99 -10.86
C LEU A 32 4.70 -3.53 -10.39
N LYS A 33 3.52 -2.97 -10.17
CA LYS A 33 3.32 -1.62 -9.63
C LYS A 33 2.22 -1.66 -8.57
N ASP A 34 2.40 -0.91 -7.48
CA ASP A 34 1.30 -0.57 -6.59
C ASP A 34 0.37 0.42 -7.28
N ARG A 35 -0.76 -0.10 -7.77
CA ARG A 35 -1.69 0.72 -8.53
C ARG A 35 -2.54 1.63 -7.66
N TRP A 36 -2.73 1.33 -6.36
CA TRP A 36 -3.38 2.27 -5.47
C TRP A 36 -2.59 3.58 -5.43
N ARG A 37 -1.27 3.47 -5.19
CA ARG A 37 -0.37 4.64 -5.09
C ARG A 37 -0.19 5.36 -6.43
N ASP A 38 -0.15 4.63 -7.55
CA ASP A 38 -0.12 5.23 -8.89
C ASP A 38 -1.43 5.97 -9.23
N THR A 39 -2.58 5.49 -8.75
CA THR A 39 -3.89 6.14 -8.97
C THR A 39 -4.09 7.36 -8.07
N TYR A 40 -3.63 7.28 -6.83
CA TYR A 40 -3.85 8.29 -5.79
C TYR A 40 -2.53 8.77 -5.16
N PRO A 41 -1.63 9.40 -5.93
CA PRO A 41 -0.26 9.69 -5.49
C PRO A 41 -0.21 10.48 -4.19
N ASP A 42 -1.08 11.48 -4.03
CA ASP A 42 -1.09 12.40 -2.89
C ASP A 42 -2.09 12.03 -1.79
N THR A 43 -2.83 10.92 -1.95
CA THR A 43 -3.86 10.53 -0.97
C THR A 43 -3.22 9.79 0.20
N LYS A 44 -3.39 10.34 1.40
CA LYS A 44 -3.07 9.69 2.66
C LYS A 44 -4.24 8.80 3.08
N THR A 45 -4.04 7.50 3.01
CA THR A 45 -4.96 6.50 3.53
C THR A 45 -4.15 5.33 4.06
N TYR A 46 -4.67 4.69 5.09
CA TYR A 46 -3.95 3.67 5.86
C TYR A 46 -4.84 2.45 5.99
N THR A 47 -4.23 1.28 5.81
CA THR A 47 -4.90 -0.01 5.96
C THR A 47 -4.77 -0.53 7.38
N PHE A 48 -3.70 -0.19 8.09
CA PHE A 48 -3.46 -0.63 9.47
C PHE A 48 -3.39 0.56 10.44
N PRO A 49 -4.52 0.99 11.03
CA PRO A 49 -4.54 2.01 12.08
C PRO A 49 -4.32 1.39 13.47
N GLN A 50 -3.22 1.75 14.16
CA GLN A 50 -2.96 1.27 15.52
C GLN A 50 -3.71 2.09 16.59
N ASN A 51 -4.37 1.39 17.51
CA ASN A 51 -5.10 1.98 18.64
C ASN A 51 -4.15 2.33 19.80
N LYS A 52 -3.42 3.45 19.67
CA LYS A 52 -2.59 4.16 20.69
C LYS A 52 -1.20 3.53 21.03
N PRO A 53 -0.11 4.31 21.06
CA PRO A 53 0.05 5.66 20.54
C PRO A 53 0.34 5.64 19.02
N GLY A 54 -0.72 5.85 18.23
CA GLY A 54 -0.70 6.74 17.07
C GLY A 54 0.21 6.41 15.90
N SER A 55 0.40 5.13 15.55
CA SER A 55 0.95 4.79 14.23
C SER A 55 -0.13 4.31 13.27
N GLN A 56 0.01 4.66 12.00
CA GLN A 56 -0.85 4.20 10.91
C GLN A 56 0.05 3.88 9.73
N SER A 57 -0.20 2.74 9.09
CA SER A 57 0.54 2.36 7.89
C SER A 57 -0.39 1.83 6.80
N ARG A 58 0.04 1.95 5.55
CA ARG A 58 -0.56 1.28 4.41
C ARG A 58 0.38 0.17 3.95
N ILE A 59 0.18 -1.02 4.50
CA ILE A 59 1.02 -2.19 4.25
C ILE A 59 0.30 -3.27 3.43
N ASP A 60 -0.99 -3.09 3.15
CA ASP A 60 -1.78 -3.99 2.31
C ASP A 60 -1.89 -3.41 0.89
N CYS A 61 -0.95 -3.80 0.04
CA CYS A 61 -0.82 -3.34 -1.35
C CYS A 61 -1.18 -4.45 -2.34
N ILE A 62 -1.93 -4.12 -3.40
CA ILE A 62 -2.15 -5.02 -4.53
C ILE A 62 -1.22 -4.60 -5.66
N TYR A 63 -0.23 -5.45 -5.93
CA TYR A 63 0.72 -5.28 -7.00
C TYR A 63 0.20 -5.90 -8.29
N ILE A 64 0.13 -5.10 -9.36
CA ILE A 64 -0.37 -5.58 -10.67
C ILE A 64 0.60 -5.26 -11.79
N THR A 65 0.48 -5.99 -12.89
CA THR A 65 1.22 -5.70 -14.13
C THR A 65 0.51 -4.65 -14.98
N ASP A 66 1.26 -4.00 -15.87
CA ASP A 66 0.71 -3.02 -16.83
C ASP A 66 -0.41 -3.58 -17.71
N LYS A 67 -0.43 -4.90 -17.94
CA LYS A 67 -1.51 -5.55 -18.71
C LYS A 67 -2.84 -5.54 -17.98
N LEU A 68 -2.83 -5.75 -16.65
CA LEU A 68 -4.03 -5.74 -15.82
C LEU A 68 -4.48 -4.31 -15.48
N LEU A 69 -3.62 -3.32 -15.68
CA LEU A 69 -3.91 -1.91 -15.42
C LEU A 69 -5.12 -1.39 -16.21
N LEU A 70 -5.30 -1.83 -17.46
CA LEU A 70 -6.42 -1.40 -18.30
C LEU A 70 -7.78 -1.95 -17.83
N LEU A 71 -7.77 -2.98 -16.98
CA LEU A 71 -8.95 -3.71 -16.53
C LEU A 71 -9.32 -3.43 -15.08
N THR A 72 -8.45 -2.76 -14.33
CA THR A 72 -8.64 -2.47 -12.90
C THR A 72 -9.16 -1.06 -12.70
N ARG A 73 -10.26 -0.92 -11.96
CA ARG A 73 -10.96 0.35 -11.67
C ARG A 73 -11.48 0.31 -10.24
N GLU A 74 -11.95 1.46 -9.74
CA GLU A 74 -12.66 1.52 -8.45
C GLU A 74 -11.91 0.90 -7.27
N TRP A 75 -10.62 1.21 -7.16
CA TRP A 75 -9.80 0.87 -6.02
C TRP A 75 -10.42 1.37 -4.70
N LYS A 76 -10.53 0.49 -3.70
CA LYS A 76 -11.11 0.81 -2.38
C LYS A 76 -10.24 0.34 -1.23
N ILE A 77 -10.21 1.13 -0.16
CA ILE A 77 -9.66 0.78 1.16
C ILE A 77 -10.74 1.08 2.20
N GLU A 78 -11.31 0.02 2.79
CA GLU A 78 -12.53 0.14 3.59
C GLU A 78 -12.45 -0.68 4.89
N VAL A 79 -13.15 -0.22 5.93
CA VAL A 79 -13.25 -0.98 7.20
C VAL A 79 -13.95 -2.31 6.92
N THR A 80 -13.40 -3.39 7.45
CA THR A 80 -13.99 -4.71 7.27
C THR A 80 -15.18 -4.89 8.21
N GLY A 81 -16.14 -5.75 7.82
CA GLY A 81 -17.22 -6.19 8.71
C GLY A 81 -16.78 -7.22 9.76
N VAL A 82 -15.48 -7.55 9.83
CA VAL A 82 -14.95 -8.59 10.71
C VAL A 82 -14.66 -7.99 12.09
N PRO A 83 -15.35 -8.44 13.16
CA PRO A 83 -15.12 -7.91 14.50
C PRO A 83 -13.68 -8.11 14.95
N GLY A 84 -13.05 -7.04 15.44
CA GLY A 84 -11.67 -7.08 15.93
C GLY A 84 -10.60 -7.06 14.84
N ALA A 85 -10.97 -6.92 13.56
CA ALA A 85 -9.98 -6.69 12.51
C ALA A 85 -9.25 -5.36 12.74
N ASP A 86 -7.94 -5.44 12.75
CA ASP A 86 -7.02 -4.31 12.89
C ASP A 86 -6.58 -3.74 11.53
N HIS A 87 -6.87 -4.46 10.44
CA HIS A 87 -6.64 -4.03 9.06
C HIS A 87 -7.96 -3.70 8.33
N LYS A 88 -7.90 -2.71 7.45
CA LYS A 88 -8.91 -2.41 6.43
C LYS A 88 -8.67 -3.30 5.21
N LEU A 89 -9.73 -3.59 4.46
CA LEU A 89 -9.66 -4.36 3.23
C LEU A 89 -9.28 -3.45 2.05
N THR A 90 -8.22 -3.81 1.33
CA THR A 90 -7.89 -3.26 0.01
C THR A 90 -8.52 -4.12 -1.08
N SER A 91 -9.24 -3.51 -2.02
CA SER A 91 -9.90 -4.20 -3.14
C SER A 91 -9.87 -3.40 -4.44
N VAL A 92 -10.04 -4.10 -5.57
CA VAL A 92 -10.08 -3.60 -6.95
C VAL A 92 -10.87 -4.55 -7.85
#